data_AF-A0A2H0VWN5-F1
#
_entry.id   AF-A0A2H0VWN5-F1
#
_cell.length_a   1.000
_cell.length_b   1.000
_cell.length_c   1.000
_cell.angle_alpha   90.00
_cell.angle_beta   90.00
_cell.angle_gamma   90.00
#
_symmetry.space_group_name_H-M   'P 1'
#
loop_
_entity.id
_entity.type
_entity.pdbx_description
1 polymer ?
#
loop_
_entity_poly.entity_id
_entity_poly.type
_entity_poly.pdbx_seq_one_letter_code
_entity_poly.pdbx_strand_id
1 'polypeptide(L)'
;MAKKFLLAFLAIMLYMAIWAVILYAGIEISGGDEAVILPLAGGVFVFYLPYFFWVTPFVFKFKSEVKPPISVEELRSKLLNINNLDVPVMAEEKKSKIIITWKYLDAKWWEILRKSGITSVYQLVIKLDEKKHRAKLIDINKTVSWGVGPTGVKLRGGYFRGVMFQIEVGKSWGITENFGLGKIYDYKFSPSEIKNPVMNEILKSGWDVVFAIY
;
A
#
# COMPACT_ATOMS: atom_id res chain seq x y z
N MET A 1 11.95 5.75 -8.80
CA MET A 1 10.58 5.99 -8.27
C MET A 1 9.92 7.21 -8.92
N ALA A 2 10.61 8.36 -9.02
CA ALA A 2 10.12 9.58 -9.69
C ALA A 2 9.52 9.35 -11.10
N LYS A 3 10.13 8.49 -11.92
CA LYS A 3 9.62 8.14 -13.26
C LYS A 3 8.19 7.58 -13.24
N LYS A 4 7.83 6.77 -12.23
CA LYS A 4 6.48 6.19 -12.11
C LYS A 4 5.46 7.23 -11.61
N PHE A 5 5.89 8.11 -10.72
CA PHE A 5 5.05 9.24 -10.29
C PHE A 5 4.76 10.18 -11.47
N LEU A 6 5.78 10.48 -12.28
CA LEU A 6 5.61 11.25 -13.52
C LEU A 6 4.63 10.56 -14.48
N LEU A 7 4.72 9.24 -14.65
CA LEU A 7 3.78 8.48 -15.47
C LEU A 7 2.34 8.53 -14.92
N ALA A 8 2.14 8.42 -13.61
CA ALA A 8 0.81 8.59 -13.01
C ALA A 8 0.27 10.00 -13.24
N PHE A 9 1.12 11.01 -13.06
CA PHE A 9 0.77 12.40 -13.31
C PHE A 9 0.40 12.65 -14.77
N LEU A 10 1.21 12.17 -15.72
CA LEU A 10 0.93 12.26 -17.15
C LEU A 10 -0.36 11.54 -17.54
N ALA A 11 -0.66 10.39 -16.93
CA ALA A 11 -1.91 9.67 -17.15
C ALA A 11 -3.12 10.52 -16.70
N ILE A 12 -3.06 11.13 -15.51
CA ILE A 12 -4.11 12.04 -15.03
C ILE A 12 -4.25 13.24 -15.97
N MET A 13 -3.15 13.85 -16.40
CA MET A 13 -3.17 14.97 -17.36
C MET A 13 -3.81 14.57 -18.69
N LEU A 14 -3.49 13.39 -19.22
CA LEU A 14 -4.09 12.88 -20.45
C LEU A 14 -5.61 12.67 -20.29
N TYR A 15 -6.04 12.10 -19.16
CA TYR A 15 -7.45 11.95 -18.83
C TYR A 15 -8.19 13.29 -18.82
N MET A 16 -7.62 14.29 -18.15
CA MET A 16 -8.19 15.63 -18.07
C MET A 16 -8.24 16.32 -19.45
N ALA A 17 -7.19 16.16 -20.27
CA ALA A 17 -7.16 16.71 -21.62
C ALA A 17 -8.23 16.09 -22.52
N ILE A 18 -8.42 14.76 -22.45
CA ILE A 18 -9.49 14.07 -23.21
C ILE A 18 -10.86 14.58 -22.79
N TRP A 19 -11.13 14.69 -21.49
CA TRP A 19 -12.40 15.22 -21.01
C TRP A 19 -12.62 16.70 -21.34
N ALA A 20 -11.56 17.51 -21.33
CA ALA A 20 -11.64 18.91 -21.75
C ALA A 20 -12.05 19.02 -23.22
N VAL A 21 -11.51 18.17 -24.11
CA VAL A 21 -11.90 18.12 -25.52
C VAL A 21 -13.35 17.66 -25.69
N ILE A 22 -13.78 16.63 -24.94
CA ILE A 22 -15.16 16.13 -24.97
C ILE A 22 -16.14 17.22 -24.50
N LEU A 23 -15.83 17.92 -23.42
CA LEU A 23 -16.67 19.00 -22.91
C LEU A 23 -16.73 20.18 -23.87
N TYR A 24 -15.59 20.58 -24.45
CA TYR A 24 -15.55 21.64 -25.45
C TYR A 24 -16.40 21.30 -26.68
N ALA A 25 -16.24 20.09 -27.22
CA ALA A 25 -17.08 19.62 -28.32
C ALA A 25 -18.56 19.54 -27.95
N GLY A 26 -18.87 19.12 -26.72
CA GLY A 26 -20.24 19.11 -26.20
C GLY A 26 -20.86 20.50 -26.14
N ILE A 27 -20.11 21.53 -25.71
CA ILE A 27 -20.56 22.92 -25.68
C ILE A 27 -20.84 23.42 -27.11
N GLU A 28 -19.92 23.19 -28.05
CA GLU A 28 -20.04 23.66 -29.43
C GLU A 28 -21.24 23.02 -30.15
N ILE A 29 -21.45 21.71 -29.95
CA ILE A 29 -22.54 20.95 -30.62
C ILE A 29 -23.91 21.30 -30.01
N SER A 30 -23.98 21.49 -28.69
CA SER A 30 -25.24 21.78 -27.99
C SER A 30 -25.61 23.27 -27.97
N GLY A 31 -24.74 24.14 -28.47
CA GLY A 31 -24.93 25.59 -28.38
C GLY A 31 -24.96 26.13 -26.95
N GLY A 32 -24.37 25.41 -26.00
CA GLY A 32 -24.38 25.80 -24.59
C GLY A 32 -25.56 25.26 -23.76
N ASP A 33 -26.33 24.29 -24.26
CA ASP A 33 -27.47 23.72 -23.51
C ASP A 33 -26.99 23.00 -22.23
N GLU A 34 -27.42 23.54 -21.08
CA GLU A 34 -27.10 23.01 -19.75
C GLU A 34 -27.58 21.57 -19.56
N ALA A 35 -28.69 21.19 -20.22
CA ALA A 35 -29.23 19.83 -20.15
C ALA A 35 -28.28 18.78 -20.75
N VAL A 36 -27.37 19.20 -21.64
CA VAL A 36 -26.35 18.35 -22.26
C VAL A 36 -25.01 18.47 -21.54
N ILE A 37 -24.62 19.68 -21.15
CA ILE A 37 -23.30 19.96 -20.53
C ILE A 37 -23.21 19.39 -19.11
N LEU A 38 -24.25 19.53 -18.29
CA LEU A 38 -24.21 19.08 -16.89
C LEU A 38 -24.02 17.55 -16.75
N PRO A 39 -24.75 16.70 -17.50
CA PRO A 39 -24.48 15.26 -17.50
C PRO A 39 -23.08 14.90 -18.02
N LEU A 40 -22.58 15.57 -19.06
CA LEU A 40 -21.23 15.36 -19.58
C LEU A 40 -20.17 15.71 -18.54
N ALA A 41 -20.32 16.82 -17.82
CA ALA A 41 -19.44 17.21 -16.72
C ALA A 41 -19.50 16.22 -15.56
N GLY A 42 -20.69 15.70 -15.23
CA GLY A 42 -20.87 14.62 -14.27
C GLY A 42 -20.13 13.33 -14.67
N GLY A 43 -20.09 13.04 -15.98
CA GLY A 43 -19.34 11.93 -16.56
C GLY A 43 -17.86 11.91 -16.16
N VAL A 44 -17.20 13.07 -16.08
CA VAL A 44 -15.80 13.17 -15.62
C VAL A 44 -15.63 12.46 -14.27
N PHE A 45 -16.50 12.71 -13.30
CA PHE A 45 -16.37 12.09 -11.98
C PHE A 45 -16.71 10.59 -12.00
N VAL A 46 -17.75 10.22 -12.77
CA VAL A 46 -18.20 8.83 -12.89
C VAL A 46 -17.12 7.95 -13.53
N PHE A 47 -16.46 8.44 -14.58
CA PHE A 47 -15.47 7.68 -15.33
C PHE A 47 -14.05 7.80 -14.74
N TYR A 48 -13.78 8.78 -13.89
CA TYR A 48 -12.46 8.96 -13.29
C TYR A 48 -12.08 7.78 -12.39
N LEU A 49 -13.00 7.32 -11.52
CA LEU A 49 -12.71 6.21 -10.62
C LEU A 49 -12.35 4.92 -11.37
N PRO A 50 -13.14 4.42 -12.35
CA PRO A 50 -12.75 3.28 -13.18
C PRO A 50 -11.40 3.47 -13.88
N TYR A 51 -11.15 4.64 -14.45
CA TYR A 51 -9.88 4.96 -15.10
C TYR A 51 -8.70 4.87 -14.12
N PHE A 52 -8.85 5.46 -12.94
CA PHE A 52 -7.83 5.47 -11.90
C PHE A 52 -7.51 4.04 -11.41
N PHE A 53 -8.53 3.21 -11.19
CA PHE A 53 -8.33 1.80 -10.82
C PHE A 53 -7.66 0.98 -11.93
N TRP A 54 -7.83 1.36 -13.19
CA TRP A 54 -7.18 0.72 -14.32
C TRP A 54 -5.70 1.15 -14.48
N VAL A 55 -5.40 2.44 -14.32
CA VAL A 55 -4.05 3.01 -14.48
C VAL A 55 -3.11 2.64 -13.32
N THR A 56 -3.60 2.63 -12.09
CA THR A 56 -2.78 2.38 -10.90
C THR A 56 -1.95 1.08 -10.94
N PRO A 57 -2.51 -0.11 -11.25
CA PRO A 57 -1.72 -1.34 -11.34
C PRO A 57 -0.77 -1.36 -12.56
N PHE A 58 -1.02 -0.54 -13.58
CA PHE A 58 -0.14 -0.41 -14.74
C PHE A 58 1.09 0.43 -14.40
N VAL A 59 0.89 1.58 -13.75
CA VAL A 59 1.96 2.50 -13.38
C VAL A 59 2.81 1.95 -12.23
N PHE A 60 2.17 1.38 -11.21
CA PHE A 60 2.84 0.87 -10.01
C PHE A 60 3.17 -0.63 -10.08
N LYS A 61 3.54 -1.11 -11.26
CA LYS A 61 4.10 -2.46 -11.46
C LYS A 61 5.63 -2.44 -11.37
N PHE A 62 6.20 -3.23 -10.48
CA PHE A 62 7.63 -3.45 -10.28
C PHE A 62 7.95 -4.85 -10.77
N LYS A 63 8.83 -4.94 -11.77
CA LYS A 63 9.25 -6.22 -12.31
C LYS A 63 10.40 -6.76 -11.47
N SER A 64 10.40 -8.08 -11.25
CA SER A 64 11.56 -8.77 -10.71
C SER A 64 12.65 -8.90 -11.79
N GLU A 65 13.92 -8.72 -11.38
CA GLU A 65 15.09 -9.03 -12.20
C GLU A 65 15.51 -10.50 -12.07
N VAL A 66 15.11 -11.18 -10.99
CA VAL A 66 15.42 -12.59 -10.72
C VAL A 66 14.44 -13.50 -11.47
N LYS A 67 14.97 -14.48 -12.21
CA LYS A 67 14.21 -15.54 -12.90
C LYS A 67 15.00 -16.86 -12.85
N PRO A 68 14.33 -18.04 -12.79
CA PRO A 68 12.88 -18.24 -12.68
C PRO A 68 12.31 -17.89 -11.29
N PRO A 69 11.01 -17.58 -11.17
CA PRO A 69 10.36 -17.35 -9.88
C PRO A 69 10.28 -18.63 -9.05
N ILE A 70 10.39 -18.51 -7.73
CA ILE A 70 10.12 -19.62 -6.80
C ILE A 70 8.61 -19.94 -6.76
N SER A 71 8.25 -21.11 -6.21
CA SER A 71 6.84 -21.50 -6.06
C SER A 71 6.07 -20.59 -5.10
N VAL A 72 4.73 -20.59 -5.22
CA VAL A 72 3.87 -19.80 -4.32
C VAL A 72 4.05 -20.24 -2.87
N GLU A 73 4.19 -21.54 -2.65
CA GLU A 73 4.32 -22.17 -1.34
C GLU A 73 5.64 -21.75 -0.69
N GLU A 74 6.73 -21.71 -1.46
CA GLU A 74 8.03 -21.26 -0.97
C GLU A 74 8.01 -19.77 -0.63
N LEU A 75 7.43 -18.93 -1.49
CA LEU A 75 7.27 -17.50 -1.21
C LEU A 75 6.37 -17.27 0.01
N ARG A 76 5.28 -18.03 0.15
CA ARG A 76 4.37 -17.97 1.31
C ARG A 76 5.12 -18.32 2.59
N SER A 77 5.87 -19.41 2.57
CA SER A 77 6.67 -19.85 3.73
C SER A 77 7.70 -18.80 4.13
N LYS A 78 8.43 -18.21 3.16
CA LYS A 78 9.39 -17.12 3.40
C LYS A 78 8.73 -15.90 4.04
N LEU A 79 7.57 -15.47 3.54
CA LEU A 79 6.83 -14.33 4.08
C LEU A 79 6.30 -14.59 5.50
N LEU A 80 5.87 -15.83 5.80
CA LEU A 80 5.39 -16.21 7.13
C LEU A 80 6.52 -16.42 8.15
N ASN A 81 7.74 -16.72 7.69
CA ASN A 81 8.90 -16.93 8.54
C ASN A 81 9.31 -15.67 9.33
N ILE A 82 8.81 -14.48 8.95
CA ILE A 82 9.01 -13.25 9.73
C ILE A 82 8.52 -13.37 11.18
N ASN A 83 7.54 -14.25 11.45
CA ASN A 83 7.03 -14.49 12.79
C ASN A 83 8.06 -15.14 13.73
N ASN A 84 9.03 -15.87 13.19
CA ASN A 84 10.08 -16.53 13.96
C ASN A 84 11.22 -15.58 14.35
N LEU A 85 11.23 -14.36 13.81
CA LEU A 85 12.22 -13.34 14.13
C LEU A 85 11.72 -12.48 15.32
N ASP A 86 12.64 -12.05 16.19
CA ASP A 86 12.35 -11.08 17.27
C ASP A 86 12.26 -9.65 16.72
N VAL A 87 11.31 -9.44 15.81
CA VAL A 87 11.00 -8.17 15.16
C VAL A 87 9.59 -7.69 15.54
N PRO A 88 9.32 -6.37 15.51
CA PRO A 88 8.02 -5.78 15.84
C PRO A 88 6.91 -6.05 14.80
N VAL A 89 7.15 -6.91 13.81
CA VAL A 89 6.25 -7.19 12.69
C VAL A 89 5.77 -8.65 12.77
N MET A 90 4.53 -8.90 12.38
CA MET A 90 3.96 -10.24 12.22
C MET A 90 3.30 -10.39 10.86
N ALA A 91 3.27 -11.62 10.36
CA ALA A 91 2.52 -12.03 9.18
C ALA A 91 1.42 -13.03 9.56
N GLU A 92 0.21 -12.80 9.08
CA GLU A 92 -0.95 -13.65 9.34
C GLU A 92 -1.59 -14.06 8.01
N GLU A 93 -1.94 -15.34 7.86
CA GLU A 93 -2.68 -15.81 6.71
C GLU A 93 -4.20 -15.74 6.96
N LYS A 94 -4.91 -15.02 6.09
CA LYS A 94 -6.38 -14.88 6.14
C LYS A 94 -6.99 -15.05 4.75
N LYS A 95 -7.84 -16.08 4.58
CA LYS A 95 -8.63 -16.33 3.34
C LYS A 95 -7.77 -16.21 2.07
N SER A 96 -6.64 -16.92 2.04
CA SER A 96 -5.67 -16.93 0.92
C SER A 96 -4.97 -15.59 0.64
N LYS A 97 -4.86 -14.74 1.67
CA LYS A 97 -4.08 -13.49 1.64
C LYS A 97 -3.13 -13.50 2.82
N ILE A 98 -1.96 -12.90 2.65
CA ILE A 98 -1.01 -12.70 3.73
C ILE A 98 -1.14 -11.26 4.20
N ILE A 99 -1.35 -11.04 5.48
CA ILE A 99 -1.46 -9.71 6.09
C ILE A 99 -0.23 -9.51 6.95
N ILE A 100 0.59 -8.53 6.60
CA ILE A 100 1.77 -8.14 7.38
C ILE A 100 1.44 -6.86 8.15
N THR A 101 1.60 -6.88 9.46
CA THR A 101 1.21 -5.80 10.37
C THR A 101 2.14 -5.76 11.57
N TRP A 102 2.12 -4.67 12.33
CA TRP A 102 2.82 -4.58 13.61
C TRP A 102 2.29 -5.59 14.63
N LYS A 103 3.14 -6.10 15.53
CA LYS A 103 2.78 -6.96 16.69
C LYS A 103 2.08 -6.15 17.80
N TYR A 104 0.97 -5.50 17.49
CA TYR A 104 0.28 -4.60 18.43
C TYR A 104 -0.43 -5.30 19.60
N LEU A 105 -0.57 -6.64 19.56
CA LEU A 105 -1.14 -7.45 20.65
C LEU A 105 -0.07 -8.07 21.56
N ASP A 106 1.21 -7.95 21.21
CA ASP A 106 2.31 -8.46 22.01
C ASP A 106 2.64 -7.48 23.14
N ALA A 107 2.74 -7.96 24.38
CA ALA A 107 2.97 -7.10 25.54
C ALA A 107 4.28 -6.28 25.46
N LYS A 108 5.33 -6.82 24.82
CA LYS A 108 6.62 -6.14 24.63
C LYS A 108 6.46 -4.93 23.72
N TRP A 109 5.70 -5.08 22.64
CA TRP A 109 5.52 -4.06 21.61
C TRP A 109 4.34 -3.12 21.90
N TRP A 110 3.33 -3.59 22.63
CA TRP A 110 2.16 -2.82 23.04
C TRP A 110 2.54 -1.60 23.87
N GLU A 111 3.43 -1.76 24.85
CA GLU A 111 3.83 -0.63 25.71
C GLU A 111 4.65 0.42 24.94
N ILE A 112 5.43 0.00 23.94
CA ILE A 112 6.18 0.89 23.06
C ILE A 112 5.21 1.66 22.14
N LEU A 113 4.26 0.96 21.52
CA LEU A 113 3.23 1.53 20.62
C LEU A 113 2.26 2.48 21.35
N ARG A 114 1.92 2.17 22.60
CA ARG A 114 1.07 3.02 23.44
C ARG A 114 1.80 4.29 23.84
N LYS A 115 3.06 4.19 24.26
CA LYS A 115 3.89 5.35 24.65
C LYS A 115 4.19 6.27 23.47
N SER A 116 4.28 5.75 22.25
CA SER A 116 4.48 6.56 21.04
C SER A 116 3.23 7.28 20.55
N GLY A 117 2.06 7.07 21.17
CA GLY A 117 0.84 7.83 20.87
C GLY A 117 0.20 7.49 19.52
N ILE A 118 0.54 6.34 18.94
CA ILE A 118 0.06 5.95 17.61
C ILE A 118 -1.44 5.69 17.62
N THR A 119 -2.20 6.40 16.79
CA THR A 119 -3.65 6.25 16.66
C THR A 119 -4.06 5.34 15.50
N SER A 120 -3.11 4.90 14.66
CA SER A 120 -3.36 4.07 13.47
C SER A 120 -2.31 2.99 13.26
N VAL A 121 -2.75 1.77 12.95
CA VAL A 121 -1.90 0.63 12.60
C VAL A 121 -1.96 0.38 11.09
N TYR A 122 -0.77 0.27 10.50
CA TYR A 122 -0.58 -0.10 9.11
C TYR A 122 -0.66 -1.62 8.91
N GLN A 123 -1.40 -2.04 7.88
CA GLN A 123 -1.50 -3.42 7.42
C GLN A 123 -1.18 -3.48 5.92
N LEU A 124 -0.23 -4.32 5.56
CA LEU A 124 0.08 -4.64 4.18
C LEU A 124 -0.59 -5.97 3.82
N VAL A 125 -1.61 -5.92 2.95
CA VAL A 125 -2.28 -7.12 2.46
C VAL A 125 -1.65 -7.56 1.14
N ILE A 126 -1.19 -8.80 1.11
CA ILE A 126 -0.51 -9.42 -0.02
C ILE A 126 -1.44 -10.49 -0.59
N LYS A 127 -1.73 -10.40 -1.90
CA LYS A 127 -2.37 -11.46 -2.66
C LYS A 127 -1.40 -12.00 -3.70
N LEU A 128 -1.13 -13.29 -3.66
CA LEU A 128 -0.26 -13.96 -4.63
C LEU A 128 -1.11 -14.47 -5.81
N ASP A 129 -0.67 -14.18 -7.03
CA ASP A 129 -1.24 -14.66 -8.29
C ASP A 129 -0.19 -15.54 -8.99
N GLU A 130 -0.34 -16.85 -8.81
CA GLU A 130 0.58 -17.87 -9.34
C GLU A 130 0.69 -17.84 -10.86
N LYS A 131 -0.46 -17.75 -11.56
CA LYS A 131 -0.51 -17.79 -13.03
C LYS A 131 0.31 -16.67 -13.66
N LYS A 132 0.45 -15.54 -12.97
CA LYS A 132 1.19 -14.37 -13.44
C LYS A 132 2.50 -14.12 -12.67
N HIS A 133 2.86 -15.00 -11.73
CA HIS A 133 3.94 -14.81 -10.76
C HIS A 133 3.99 -13.38 -10.21
N ARG A 134 2.83 -12.90 -9.72
CA ARG A 134 2.63 -11.52 -9.29
C ARG A 134 2.09 -11.45 -7.87
N ALA A 135 2.72 -10.65 -7.04
CA ALA A 135 2.19 -10.25 -5.74
C ALA A 135 1.47 -8.90 -5.86
N LYS A 136 0.18 -8.88 -5.51
CA LYS A 136 -0.59 -7.64 -5.35
C LYS A 136 -0.48 -7.16 -3.91
N LEU A 137 0.09 -5.98 -3.71
CA LEU A 137 0.23 -5.31 -2.43
C LEU A 137 -0.86 -4.25 -2.27
N ILE A 138 -1.56 -4.28 -1.14
CA ILE A 138 -2.62 -3.33 -0.80
C ILE A 138 -2.30 -2.74 0.57
N ASP A 139 -2.15 -1.43 0.62
CA ASP A 139 -1.87 -0.71 1.86
C ASP A 139 -3.21 -0.39 2.55
N ILE A 140 -3.36 -0.80 3.81
CA ILE A 140 -4.56 -0.55 4.63
C ILE A 140 -4.14 0.09 5.95
N ASN A 141 -4.68 1.26 6.26
CA ASN A 141 -4.57 1.84 7.61
C ASN A 141 -5.84 1.61 8.40
N LYS A 142 -5.69 1.12 9.63
CA LYS A 142 -6.78 0.94 10.60
C LYS A 142 -6.55 1.81 11.82
N THR A 143 -7.61 2.46 12.31
CA THR A 143 -7.52 3.21 13.56
C THR A 143 -7.51 2.26 14.75
N VAL A 144 -6.63 2.51 15.72
CA VAL A 144 -6.49 1.70 16.92
C VAL A 144 -6.95 2.51 18.13
N SER A 145 -7.90 1.95 18.86
CA SER A 145 -8.27 2.44 20.19
C SER A 145 -7.58 1.56 21.22
N TRP A 146 -6.67 2.15 21.98
CA TRP A 146 -5.98 1.48 23.08
C TRP A 146 -6.90 1.37 24.29
N GLY A 147 -7.14 0.15 24.78
CA GLY A 147 -7.80 -0.12 26.05
C GLY A 147 -6.79 -0.38 27.17
N VAL A 148 -7.26 -0.81 28.34
CA VAL A 148 -6.39 -1.23 29.45
C VAL A 148 -5.83 -2.64 29.14
N GLY A 149 -4.55 -2.71 28.78
CA GLY A 149 -3.82 -3.95 28.48
C GLY A 149 -3.91 -4.46 27.03
N PRO A 150 -3.11 -5.49 26.65
CA PRO A 150 -3.01 -6.00 25.28
C PRO A 150 -4.32 -6.61 24.73
N THR A 151 -5.19 -7.11 25.61
CA THR A 151 -6.50 -7.69 25.27
C THR A 151 -7.58 -6.63 25.08
N GLY A 152 -7.33 -5.37 25.47
CA GLY A 152 -8.27 -4.25 25.33
C GLY A 152 -8.21 -3.52 23.99
N VAL A 153 -7.37 -3.96 23.05
CA VAL A 153 -7.17 -3.26 21.77
C VAL A 153 -8.36 -3.49 20.84
N LYS A 154 -9.07 -2.42 20.50
CA LYS A 154 -10.15 -2.43 19.52
C LYS A 154 -9.69 -1.76 18.23
N LEU A 155 -9.63 -2.53 17.14
CA LEU A 155 -9.46 -1.98 15.79
C LEU A 155 -10.82 -1.45 15.31
N ARG A 156 -10.93 -0.14 15.04
CA ARG A 156 -12.13 0.46 14.43
C ARG A 156 -11.78 0.98 13.04
N GLY A 157 -12.52 0.52 12.02
CA GLY A 157 -12.59 1.16 10.70
C GLY A 157 -11.30 1.24 9.87
N GLY A 158 -11.41 1.03 8.56
CA GLY A 158 -10.31 1.20 7.60
C GLY A 158 -10.62 2.37 6.66
N TYR A 159 -10.17 3.57 7.04
CA TYR A 159 -10.48 4.81 6.30
C TYR A 159 -9.65 4.97 5.02
N PHE A 160 -8.51 4.28 4.90
CA PHE A 160 -7.67 4.37 3.72
C PHE A 160 -7.30 2.98 3.19
N ARG A 161 -7.72 2.72 1.96
CA ARG A 161 -7.26 1.62 1.11
C ARG A 161 -6.67 2.29 -0.12
N GLY A 162 -5.37 2.14 -0.33
CA GLY A 162 -4.67 2.95 -1.32
C GLY A 162 -3.25 2.47 -1.56
N VAL A 163 -2.51 3.22 -2.37
CA VAL A 163 -1.05 3.11 -2.40
C VAL A 163 -0.51 4.24 -1.55
N MET A 164 -0.10 3.93 -0.33
CA MET A 164 0.47 4.93 0.57
C MET A 164 1.97 5.01 0.30
N PHE A 165 2.43 6.19 -0.11
CA PHE A 165 3.83 6.54 -0.13
C PHE A 165 4.02 7.78 0.74
N GLN A 166 4.58 7.59 1.93
CA GLN A 166 5.11 8.72 2.69
C GLN A 166 6.38 9.18 1.97
N ILE A 167 6.32 10.37 1.37
CA ILE A 167 7.52 11.10 1.01
C ILE A 167 8.00 11.74 2.31
N GLU A 168 8.91 11.07 3.02
CA GLU A 168 9.63 11.69 4.15
C GLU A 168 10.58 12.76 3.58
N VAL A 169 10.04 13.93 3.22
CA VAL A 169 10.85 15.13 2.98
C VAL A 169 11.29 15.63 4.36
N GLY A 170 12.37 15.03 4.86
CA GLY A 170 13.05 15.49 6.06
C GLY A 170 13.38 14.38 7.04
N LYS A 171 14.68 14.15 7.22
CA LYS A 171 15.33 13.55 8.40
C LYS A 171 15.31 12.02 8.53
N SER A 172 16.24 11.40 7.79
CA SER A 172 17.39 10.62 8.31
C SER A 172 17.20 9.31 9.11
N TRP A 173 18.27 8.50 9.01
CA TRP A 173 18.72 7.32 9.77
C TRP A 173 18.11 5.98 9.30
N GLY A 174 18.86 5.03 8.74
CA GLY A 174 20.23 4.62 9.04
C GLY A 174 20.13 3.25 9.70
N ILE A 175 20.20 2.18 8.91
CA ILE A 175 20.26 0.80 9.43
C ILE A 175 21.61 0.68 10.14
N THR A 176 21.63 0.70 11.47
CA THR A 176 22.79 0.21 12.22
C THR A 176 22.56 -1.24 12.58
N GLU A 177 23.30 -2.11 11.90
CA GLU A 177 23.65 -3.45 12.35
C GLU A 177 24.20 -3.35 13.77
N ASN A 178 23.50 -3.89 14.77
CA ASN A 178 24.12 -4.46 15.97
C ASN A 178 23.02 -5.06 16.85
N PHE A 179 22.89 -6.39 16.73
CA PHE A 179 22.13 -7.26 17.64
C PHE A 179 22.82 -7.32 19.01
N GLY A 180 22.73 -6.24 19.79
CA GLY A 180 23.21 -6.16 21.18
C GLY A 180 22.14 -5.57 22.08
N LEU A 181 21.81 -6.28 23.16
CA LEU A 181 20.84 -5.88 24.18
C LEU A 181 21.17 -4.49 24.73
N GLY A 182 20.33 -3.50 24.42
CA GLY A 182 20.35 -2.20 25.08
C GLY A 182 20.49 -0.99 24.15
N LYS A 183 19.51 -0.77 23.27
CA LYS A 183 19.18 0.57 22.77
C LYS A 183 17.66 0.65 22.63
N ILE A 184 17.07 1.70 23.19
CA ILE A 184 15.65 2.04 23.00
C ILE A 184 15.49 2.27 21.51
N TYR A 185 14.82 1.35 20.83
CA TYR A 185 14.60 1.46 19.39
C TYR A 185 13.67 2.64 19.12
N ASP A 186 14.20 3.64 18.43
CA ASP A 186 13.43 4.78 17.92
C ASP A 186 12.68 4.31 16.65
N TYR A 187 11.74 3.38 16.81
CA TYR A 187 10.89 2.92 15.72
C TYR A 187 9.92 4.03 15.35
N LYS A 188 9.96 4.50 14.10
CA LYS A 188 9.04 5.53 13.61
C LYS A 188 7.66 4.97 13.29
N PHE A 189 7.50 3.64 13.33
CA PHE A 189 6.27 2.90 13.01
C PHE A 189 5.67 3.36 11.67
N SER A 190 6.53 3.68 10.70
CA SER A 190 6.14 4.16 9.40
C SER A 190 5.78 3.00 8.46
N PRO A 191 4.83 3.18 7.52
CA PRO A 191 4.47 2.16 6.54
C PRO A 191 5.67 1.60 5.74
N SER A 192 6.72 2.40 5.55
CA SER A 192 7.91 2.05 4.77
C SER A 192 8.78 0.98 5.45
N GLU A 193 8.80 0.91 6.78
CA GLU A 193 9.53 -0.11 7.55
C GLU A 193 8.98 -1.52 7.31
N ILE A 194 7.68 -1.67 7.06
CA ILE A 194 7.08 -2.94 6.65
C ILE A 194 7.16 -3.13 5.13
N LYS A 195 6.83 -2.08 4.37
CA LYS A 195 6.64 -2.18 2.91
C LYS A 195 7.92 -2.48 2.14
N ASN A 196 9.02 -1.82 2.50
CA ASN A 196 10.28 -1.95 1.75
C ASN A 196 10.92 -3.35 1.88
N PRO A 197 11.07 -3.93 3.09
CA PRO A 197 11.62 -5.27 3.24
C PRO A 197 10.77 -6.34 2.54
N VAL A 198 9.45 -6.26 2.68
CA VAL A 198 8.51 -7.21 2.06
C VAL A 198 8.58 -7.14 0.53
N MET A 199 8.61 -5.92 -0.03
CA MET A 199 8.73 -5.75 -1.48
C MET A 199 10.07 -6.31 -2.00
N ASN A 200 11.17 -6.04 -1.29
CA ASN A 200 12.48 -6.57 -1.65
C ASN A 200 12.52 -8.10 -1.60
N GLU A 201 11.91 -8.73 -0.60
CA GLU A 201 11.87 -10.19 -0.48
C GLU A 201 11.09 -10.83 -1.63
N ILE A 202 9.95 -10.24 -2.01
CA ILE A 202 9.14 -10.71 -3.14
C ILE A 202 9.91 -10.56 -4.46
N LEU A 203 10.55 -9.41 -4.69
CA LEU A 203 11.33 -9.18 -5.90
C LEU A 203 12.54 -10.11 -5.99
N LYS A 204 13.27 -10.34 -4.87
CA LYS A 204 14.37 -11.32 -4.82
C LYS A 204 13.91 -12.75 -5.08
N SER A 205 12.67 -13.06 -4.71
CA SER A 205 12.04 -14.36 -4.96
C SER A 205 11.60 -14.56 -6.42
N GLY A 206 11.79 -13.57 -7.29
CA GLY A 206 11.47 -13.68 -8.70
C GLY A 206 10.07 -13.20 -9.08
N TRP A 207 9.32 -12.65 -8.13
CA TRP A 207 7.90 -12.30 -8.31
C TRP A 207 7.72 -10.81 -8.62
N ASP A 208 6.83 -10.51 -9.56
CA ASP A 208 6.46 -9.12 -9.89
C ASP A 208 5.60 -8.53 -8.77
N VAL A 209 5.90 -7.30 -8.35
CA VAL A 209 5.10 -6.57 -7.35
C VAL A 209 4.18 -5.57 -8.05
N VAL A 210 2.90 -5.58 -7.71
CA VAL A 210 1.93 -4.57 -8.19
C VAL A 210 1.19 -3.99 -7.01
N PHE A 211 1.14 -2.67 -6.93
CA PHE A 211 0.27 -2.01 -5.96
C PHE A 211 -1.16 -1.94 -6.49
N ALA A 212 -2.11 -2.29 -5.63
CA ALA A 212 -3.53 -2.27 -5.95
C ALA A 212 -4.30 -1.48 -4.90
N ILE A 213 -5.35 -0.81 -5.35
CA ILE A 213 -6.31 -0.09 -4.53
C ILE A 213 -7.64 -0.84 -4.65
N TYR A 214 -8.32 -1.09 -3.52
CA TYR A 214 -9.60 -1.80 -3.44
C TYR A 214 -10.62 -1.00 -2.64
#